data_AF-A0A821GGT2-F1
#
_entry.id   AF-A0A821GGT2-F1
#
_cell.length_a   1.000
_cell.length_b   1.000
_cell.length_c   1.000
_cell.angle_alpha   90.00
_cell.angle_beta   90.00
_cell.angle_gamma   90.00
#
_symmetry.space_group_name_H-M   'P 1'
#
loop_
_entity.id
_entity.type
_entity.pdbx_description
1 polymer ?
#
loop_
_entity_poly.entity_id
_entity_poly.type
_entity_poly.pdbx_seq_one_letter_code
_entity_poly.pdbx_strand_id
1 'polypeptide(L)'
;MATASNIDDLLQCPICLDILHDPKVLDCQHTFCANCLKVHHTSSSRRSGSSNTIDCPTCRLRSNLINNSIDSLPGNYIVRDIIERQYGAITPDR
;
A
#
# COMPACT_ATOMS: atom_id res chain seq x y z
N MET A 1 16.78 -21.69 5.64
CA MET A 1 17.05 -20.89 6.86
C MET A 1 16.85 -19.44 6.46
N ALA A 2 15.83 -18.77 7.02
CA ALA A 2 15.48 -17.40 6.66
C ALA A 2 16.66 -16.47 6.99
N THR A 3 17.42 -16.12 5.97
CA THR A 3 18.52 -15.17 6.04
C THR A 3 17.93 -13.79 6.27
N ALA A 4 18.44 -13.07 7.28
CA ALA A 4 18.14 -11.68 7.64
C ALA A 4 17.09 -11.00 6.76
N SER A 5 15.89 -10.80 7.31
CA SER A 5 14.84 -9.98 6.70
C SER A 5 15.44 -8.63 6.34
N ASN A 6 15.71 -8.39 5.06
CA ASN A 6 16.22 -7.12 4.62
C ASN A 6 15.10 -6.11 4.84
N ILE A 7 15.43 -4.96 5.43
CA ILE A 7 14.46 -3.88 5.62
C ILE A 7 13.81 -3.49 4.29
N ASP A 8 14.49 -3.67 3.16
CA ASP A 8 13.96 -3.59 1.79
C ASP A 8 12.60 -4.28 1.61
N ASP A 9 12.43 -5.51 2.13
CA ASP A 9 11.19 -6.28 1.98
C ASP A 9 9.99 -5.59 2.67
N LEU A 10 10.25 -4.78 3.70
CA LEU A 10 9.23 -4.00 4.42
C LEU A 10 8.91 -2.67 3.72
N LEU A 11 9.79 -2.21 2.82
CA LEU A 11 9.66 -0.95 2.09
C LEU A 11 9.18 -1.15 0.65
N GLN A 12 9.12 -2.40 0.19
CA GLN A 12 8.68 -2.75 -1.15
C GLN A 12 7.17 -2.98 -1.22
N CYS A 13 6.53 -2.41 -2.23
CA CYS A 13 5.14 -2.64 -2.53
C CYS A 13 4.96 -4.05 -3.12
N PRO A 14 4.11 -4.91 -2.55
CA PRO A 14 3.89 -6.27 -3.07
C PRO A 14 3.07 -6.30 -4.38
N ILE A 15 2.53 -5.16 -4.85
CA ILE A 15 1.84 -5.05 -6.14
C ILE A 15 2.82 -4.71 -7.27
N CYS A 16 3.55 -3.60 -7.14
CA CYS A 16 4.47 -3.13 -8.20
C CYS A 16 5.91 -3.63 -8.03
N LEU A 17 6.23 -4.27 -6.89
CA LEU A 17 7.55 -4.78 -6.55
C LEU A 17 8.65 -3.70 -6.55
N ASP A 18 8.26 -2.46 -6.28
CA ASP A 18 9.13 -1.29 -6.19
C ASP A 18 8.94 -0.62 -4.83
N ILE A 19 9.80 0.33 -4.47
CA ILE A 19 9.75 1.08 -3.22
C ILE A 19 8.38 1.76 -3.08
N LEU A 20 7.81 1.71 -1.87
CA LEU A 20 6.50 2.26 -1.57
C LEU A 20 6.45 3.78 -1.82
N HIS A 21 5.62 4.18 -2.77
CA HIS A 21 5.34 5.58 -3.07
C HIS A 21 3.94 5.97 -2.55
N ASP A 22 3.89 6.99 -1.68
CA ASP A 22 2.70 7.32 -0.88
C ASP A 22 2.10 6.08 -0.17
N PRO A 23 2.83 5.51 0.82
CA PRO A 23 2.44 4.25 1.46
C PRO A 23 1.11 4.39 2.22
N LYS A 24 0.13 3.59 1.84
CA LYS A 24 -1.18 3.48 2.51
C LYS A 24 -1.29 2.14 3.23
N VAL A 25 -1.81 2.18 4.45
CA VAL A 25 -1.98 1.01 5.32
C VAL A 25 -3.44 0.57 5.30
N LEU A 26 -3.65 -0.72 5.07
CA LEU A 26 -4.96 -1.36 5.23
C LEU A 26 -5.19 -1.77 6.70
N ASP A 27 -6.43 -2.08 7.07
CA ASP A 27 -6.80 -2.55 8.42
C ASP A 27 -6.04 -3.83 8.84
N CYS A 28 -5.56 -4.60 7.86
CA CYS A 28 -4.69 -5.77 8.06
C CYS A 28 -3.20 -5.44 8.28
N GLN A 29 -2.84 -4.16 8.41
CA GLN A 29 -1.47 -3.63 8.55
C GLN A 29 -0.54 -3.84 7.35
N HIS A 30 -1.01 -4.38 6.22
CA HIS A 30 -0.23 -4.39 4.99
C HIS A 30 -0.20 -3.01 4.34
N THR A 31 0.97 -2.64 3.83
CA THR A 31 1.25 -1.32 3.25
C THR A 31 1.48 -1.45 1.74
N PHE A 32 0.91 -0.54 0.95
CA PHE A 32 1.01 -0.53 -0.51
C PHE A 32 1.07 0.91 -1.02
N CYS A 33 1.48 1.11 -2.28
CA CYS A 33 1.38 2.43 -2.91
C CYS A 33 -0.09 2.83 -3.08
N ALA A 34 -0.42 4.10 -2.83
CA ALA A 34 -1.77 4.62 -3.05
C ALA A 34 -2.27 4.36 -4.47
N ASN A 35 -1.43 4.56 -5.49
CA ASN A 35 -1.79 4.31 -6.88
C ASN A 35 -2.08 2.81 -7.16
N CYS A 36 -1.28 1.91 -6.59
CA CYS A 36 -1.49 0.47 -6.73
C CYS A 36 -2.83 0.03 -6.12
N LEU A 37 -3.19 0.57 -4.95
CA LEU A 37 -4.50 0.32 -4.33
C LEU A 37 -5.66 0.91 -5.14
N LYS A 38 -5.51 2.08 -5.77
CA LYS A 38 -6.54 2.68 -6.65
C LYS A 38 -6.84 1.78 -7.85
N VAL A 39 -5.81 1.24 -8.49
CA VAL A 39 -5.95 0.30 -9.62
C VAL A 39 -6.61 -1.01 -9.16
N HIS A 40 -6.18 -1.54 -8.01
CA HIS A 40 -6.76 -2.76 -7.42
C HIS A 40 -8.25 -2.58 -7.11
N HIS A 41 -8.60 -1.51 -6.39
CA HIS A 41 -9.97 -1.18 -6.03
C HIS A 41 -10.88 -0.93 -7.23
N THR A 42 -10.39 -0.25 -8.27
CA THR A 42 -11.14 -0.05 -9.54
C THR A 42 -11.41 -1.38 -10.27
N SER A 43 -10.53 -2.37 -10.08
CA SER A 43 -10.68 -3.70 -10.67
C SER A 43 -11.61 -4.60 -9.85
N SER A 44 -11.56 -4.51 -8.51
CA SER A 44 -12.41 -5.27 -7.59
C SER A 44 -13.85 -4.74 -7.51
N SER A 45 -14.04 -3.41 -7.51
CA SER A 45 -15.35 -2.76 -7.41
C SER A 45 -16.29 -3.13 -8.57
N ARG A 46 -15.73 -3.29 -9.78
CA ARG A 46 -16.46 -3.79 -10.97
C ARG A 46 -17.06 -5.19 -10.78
N ARG A 47 -16.50 -6.01 -9.88
CA ARG A 47 -16.99 -7.37 -9.62
C ARG A 47 -17.91 -7.49 -8.42
N SER A 48 -17.77 -6.62 -7.41
CA SER A 48 -18.40 -6.83 -6.10
C SER A 48 -19.59 -5.92 -5.78
N GLY A 49 -19.91 -4.91 -6.61
CA GLY A 49 -21.05 -3.98 -6.39
C GLY A 49 -20.96 -3.11 -5.13
N SER A 50 -20.05 -3.41 -4.21
CA SER A 50 -19.72 -2.65 -3.01
C SER A 50 -18.49 -1.81 -3.29
N SER A 51 -18.69 -0.51 -3.47
CA SER A 51 -17.64 0.48 -3.69
C SER A 51 -16.86 0.76 -2.39
N ASN A 52 -17.52 0.80 -1.24
CA ASN A 52 -16.92 1.30 0.00
C ASN A 52 -15.89 0.40 0.71
N THR A 53 -15.43 -0.70 0.10
CA THR A 53 -14.43 -1.59 0.70
C THR A 53 -13.39 -2.03 -0.31
N ILE A 54 -12.17 -2.28 0.15
CA ILE A 54 -11.09 -2.85 -0.64
C ILE A 54 -10.59 -4.14 0.00
N ASP A 55 -10.34 -5.17 -0.80
CA ASP A 55 -9.68 -6.40 -0.37
C ASP A 55 -8.15 -6.25 -0.40
N CYS A 56 -7.48 -6.70 0.65
CA CYS A 56 -6.02 -6.73 0.69
C CYS A 56 -5.49 -7.73 -0.36
N PRO A 57 -4.58 -7.33 -1.26
CA PRO A 57 -3.97 -8.23 -2.24
C PRO A 57 -3.22 -9.42 -1.61
N THR A 58 -2.60 -9.20 -0.44
CA THR A 58 -1.79 -10.22 0.25
C THR A 58 -2.62 -11.20 1.07
N CYS A 59 -3.53 -10.71 1.92
CA CYS A 59 -4.24 -11.53 2.91
C CYS A 59 -5.76 -11.62 2.67
N ARG A 60 -6.29 -10.91 1.68
CA ARG A 60 -7.72 -10.83 1.32
C ARG A 60 -8.65 -10.27 2.39
N LEU A 61 -8.11 -9.76 3.51
CA LEU A 61 -8.90 -9.05 4.51
C LEU A 61 -9.45 -7.75 3.90
N ARG A 62 -10.70 -7.42 4.22
CA ARG A 62 -11.35 -6.20 3.72
C ARG A 62 -11.02 -5.02 4.62
N SER A 63 -10.76 -3.88 4.01
CA SER A 63 -10.65 -2.60 4.69
C SER A 63 -11.70 -1.63 4.20
N ASN A 64 -12.18 -0.81 5.13
CA ASN A 64 -13.24 0.15 4.84
C ASN A 64 -12.64 1.41 4.22
N LEU A 65 -13.28 1.91 3.17
CA LEU A 65 -12.91 3.17 2.54
C LEU A 65 -13.94 4.23 2.92
N ILE A 66 -13.46 5.39 3.33
CA ILE A 66 -14.32 6.56 3.54
C ILE A 66 -14.52 7.20 2.17
N ASN A 67 -15.78 7.47 1.80
CA ASN A 67 -16.16 8.08 0.52
C ASN A 67 -15.59 7.34 -0.70
N ASN A 68 -15.42 6.02 -0.65
CA ASN A 68 -14.88 5.23 -1.75
C ASN A 68 -13.47 5.68 -2.22
N SER A 69 -12.69 6.34 -1.35
CA SER A 69 -11.39 6.91 -1.72
C SER A 69 -10.25 6.18 -1.01
N ILE A 70 -9.25 5.73 -1.78
CA ILE A 70 -8.00 5.15 -1.26
C ILE A 70 -7.18 6.19 -0.48
N ASP A 71 -7.31 7.47 -0.85
CA ASP A 71 -6.58 8.55 -0.20
C ASP A 71 -7.00 8.70 1.28
N SER A 72 -8.20 8.22 1.64
CA SER A 72 -8.71 8.19 3.02
C SER A 72 -8.00 7.19 3.94
N LEU A 73 -7.24 6.24 3.40
CA LEU A 73 -6.49 5.28 4.20
C LEU A 73 -5.32 5.96 4.92
N PRO A 74 -5.01 5.52 6.16
CA PRO A 74 -3.89 6.07 6.91
C PRO A 74 -2.57 5.78 6.19
N GLY A 75 -1.68 6.77 6.20
CA GLY A 75 -0.31 6.60 5.71
C GLY A 75 0.58 5.91 6.74
N ASN A 76 1.58 5.16 6.29
CA ASN A 76 2.58 4.58 7.20
C ASN A 76 3.77 5.54 7.38
N TYR A 77 3.72 6.37 8.42
CA TYR A 77 4.76 7.37 8.68
C TYR A 77 6.12 6.74 9.00
N ILE A 78 6.13 5.55 9.62
CA ILE A 78 7.36 4.82 9.97
C ILE A 78 8.03 4.33 8.70
N VAL A 79 7.28 3.69 7.81
CA VAL A 79 7.79 3.24 6.50
C VAL A 79 8.34 4.43 5.71
N ARG A 80 7.64 5.56 5.72
CA ARG A 80 8.11 6.78 5.04
C ARG A 80 9.44 7.30 5.60
N ASP A 81 9.58 7.37 6.92
CA ASP A 81 10.84 7.79 7.57
C ASP A 81 12.00 6.83 7.26
N ILE A 82 11.76 5.52 7.27
CA ILE A 82 12.80 4.53 6.95
C ILE A 82 13.21 4.65 5.47
N ILE A 83 12.25 4.83 4.57
CA ILE A 83 12.50 5.05 3.14
C ILE A 83 13.37 6.27 2.91
N GLU A 84 13.02 7.40 3.54
CA GLU A 84 13.80 8.65 3.41
C GLU A 84 15.24 8.49 3.91
N ARG A 85 15.46 7.70 4.97
CA ARG A 85 16.80 7.45 5.53
C ARG A 85 17.64 6.50 4.68
N GLN A 86 17.03 5.54 3.99
CA GLN A 86 17.76 4.56 3.18
C GLN A 86 18.01 5.03 1.74
N TYR A 87 17.04 5.71 1.12
CA TYR A 87 17.10 6.07 -0.30
C TYR A 87 17.11 7.59 -0.55
N GLY A 88 17.04 8.42 0.50
CA GLY A 88 16.88 9.87 0.37
C GLY A 88 15.43 10.27 0.13
N ALA A 89 15.16 11.57 -0.03
CA ALA A 89 13.82 12.07 -0.32
C ALA A 89 13.34 11.51 -1.68
N ILE A 90 12.33 10.66 -1.67
CA ILE A 90 11.67 10.20 -2.90
C ILE A 90 10.85 11.36 -3.45
N THR A 91 11.44 12.14 -4.36
CA THR A 91 10.69 13.09 -5.18
C THR A 91 9.94 12.32 -6.28
N PRO A 92 8.67 12.65 -6.58
CA PRO A 92 7.88 12.00 -7.64
C PRO A 92 8.33 12.35 -9.08
N ASP A 93 9.60 12.70 -9.29
CA ASP A 93 10.14 13.01 -10.63
C ASP A 93 10.82 11.76 -11.21
N ARG A 94 10.03 10.89 -11.85
CA ARG A 94 10.47 10.05 -12.98
C ARG A 94 9.29 9.35 -13.65
#